data_AF-A0A811SCX5-F1
#
_entry.id   AF-A0A811SCX5-F1
#
_cell.length_a   1.000
_cell.length_b   1.000
_cell.length_c   1.000
_cell.angle_alpha   90.00
_cell.angle_beta   90.00
_cell.angle_gamma   90.00
#
_symmetry.space_group_name_H-M   'P 1'
#
loop_
_entity.id
_entity.type
_entity.pdbx_description
1 polymer ?
#
loop_
_entity_poly.entity_id
_entity_poly.type
_entity_poly.pdbx_seq_one_letter_code
_entity_poly.pdbx_strand_id
1 'polypeptide(L)'
;MGAPLASWPWASLGSYKASKHCLSDSSAAPAIAVSLTLAISCSSSSVHDYLLYGPLVAQAWRETGSLPLGSSWCLHLLLLLALRSLTFQLWFSYGNMLFFTRRRRVVKDEVDFRQIHAEWDWYLSLHHREKDCNFCLFMPLYDALGGTINSISWELQKQVDQGMNDRVPDFVFLAHVVDVVSSMHVPFAFRSCSSLPWATHPVLLPLWPVAFGFMLLQWFFSKTFTVSFYFLRGRLHHTWSVPRYGFQYFIPSAKKGINRQIELAILRADKMGVKVISLAALNKNEALNGGGRLFVSKHPNLRVRVVHGNTLTAAVILNEIPSNVREMFLTGATSKLGRAIALYLCRKKIRVLILTLSTERFLKIQREAPSEFQQFLVQVTKYQAAQGCKTWIVGKWLSPREQRWAPPGTHFHQFVVPPIIGFRRGCTYGKLAAMRLPKDVQGLGSCEYTMERGVVHACHAGGVVHCLPGRVRAPRGGRHRRGPNRRRVEGGAQARAHAGVSSRNGRCGRRAPRRPARK
;
A
#
# COMPACT_ATOMS: atom_id res chain seq x y z
N MET A 1 -23.98 -4.67 -7.15
CA MET A 1 -23.75 -4.53 -5.70
C MET A 1 -25.06 -4.87 -5.01
N GLY A 2 -25.44 -6.16 -4.97
CA GLY A 2 -26.75 -6.60 -4.43
C GLY A 2 -26.69 -7.23 -3.05
N ALA A 3 -25.49 -7.40 -2.50
CA ALA A 3 -25.30 -7.88 -1.14
C ALA A 3 -25.12 -6.65 -0.24
N PRO A 4 -25.84 -6.53 0.91
CA PRO A 4 -25.61 -5.48 1.88
C PRO A 4 -24.12 -5.36 2.21
N LEU A 5 -23.62 -4.15 2.46
CA LEU A 5 -22.29 -4.00 3.05
C LEU A 5 -22.18 -4.84 4.34
N ALA A 6 -23.26 -5.06 5.08
CA ALA A 6 -23.27 -5.97 6.24
C ALA A 6 -22.96 -7.46 5.92
N SER A 7 -23.08 -7.92 4.66
CA SER A 7 -22.99 -9.34 4.31
C SER A 7 -21.70 -9.74 3.57
N TRP A 8 -20.70 -8.86 3.52
CA TRP A 8 -19.37 -9.22 3.02
C TRP A 8 -18.48 -9.71 4.16
N PRO A 9 -17.49 -10.57 3.90
CA PRO A 9 -16.70 -11.24 4.93
C PRO A 9 -15.71 -10.33 5.68
N TRP A 10 -15.95 -9.02 5.77
CA TRP A 10 -15.25 -8.13 6.70
C TRP A 10 -15.77 -8.23 8.13
N ALA A 11 -16.94 -8.82 8.39
CA ALA A 11 -17.32 -9.15 9.77
C ALA A 11 -16.25 -10.04 10.47
N SER A 12 -15.49 -10.82 9.68
CA SER A 12 -14.36 -11.61 10.14
C SER A 12 -13.00 -10.88 10.11
N LEU A 13 -12.92 -9.66 9.56
CA LEU A 13 -11.71 -8.83 9.52
C LEU A 13 -11.90 -7.67 10.50
N GLY A 14 -11.14 -7.66 11.59
CA GLY A 14 -11.28 -6.72 12.70
C GLY A 14 -11.69 -5.30 12.29
N SER A 15 -12.78 -4.82 12.88
CA SER A 15 -13.34 -3.49 12.68
C SER A 15 -12.30 -2.38 12.90
N TYR A 16 -12.24 -1.42 11.97
CA TYR A 16 -11.77 -0.07 12.29
C TYR A 16 -12.83 0.94 11.88
N LYS A 17 -13.32 1.68 12.88
CA LYS A 17 -13.91 3.02 12.71
C LYS A 17 -12.75 3.99 12.87
N ALA A 18 -12.52 4.88 11.90
CA ALA A 18 -11.65 6.03 12.13
C ALA A 18 -12.39 7.00 13.07
N SER A 19 -12.29 6.80 14.39
CA SER A 19 -12.71 7.77 15.39
C SER A 19 -11.54 8.67 15.78
N LYS A 20 -11.85 9.97 15.89
CA LYS A 20 -10.99 11.08 16.35
C LYS A 20 -10.33 10.75 17.69
N HIS A 21 -9.04 11.09 17.83
CA HIS A 21 -8.14 11.19 19.01
C HIS A 21 -6.76 10.67 18.55
N CYS A 22 -5.61 11.38 18.59
CA CYS A 22 -5.20 12.64 19.21
C CYS A 22 -4.31 13.47 18.26
N LEU A 23 -4.28 14.78 18.50
CA LEU A 23 -3.26 15.72 18.01
C LEU A 23 -2.16 15.87 19.09
N SER A 24 -1.04 16.46 18.65
CA SER A 24 0.00 17.17 19.41
C SER A 24 0.80 16.39 20.46
N ASP A 25 2.07 16.13 20.18
CA ASP A 25 3.13 16.99 20.69
C ASP A 25 4.45 16.71 19.94
N SER A 26 5.01 17.76 19.34
CA SER A 26 6.40 17.76 18.90
C SER A 26 6.90 19.20 18.98
N SER A 27 7.30 19.58 20.19
CA SER A 27 8.13 20.74 20.47
C SER A 27 9.62 20.32 20.51
N ALA A 28 10.48 21.33 20.28
CA ALA A 28 11.93 21.38 20.46
C ALA A 28 12.83 21.23 19.20
N ALA A 29 13.22 22.40 18.65
CA ALA A 29 14.55 23.03 18.73
C ALA A 29 15.83 22.28 18.27
N PRO A 30 16.92 23.02 17.90
CA PRO A 30 17.67 22.78 16.65
C PRO A 30 19.04 22.10 16.78
N ALA A 31 19.60 21.81 15.59
CA ALA A 31 21.03 21.85 15.21
C ALA A 31 21.94 20.59 15.35
N ILE A 32 22.52 20.23 14.19
CA ILE A 32 23.94 19.92 13.91
C ILE A 32 24.62 18.79 14.71
N ALA A 33 24.75 17.61 14.09
CA ALA A 33 26.00 16.85 13.92
C ALA A 33 25.67 15.60 13.08
N VAL A 34 26.26 15.48 11.89
CA VAL A 34 25.95 14.46 10.89
C VAL A 34 27.05 13.40 10.90
N SER A 35 26.72 12.21 11.41
CA SER A 35 27.14 10.88 10.92
C SER A 35 27.13 9.81 12.01
N LEU A 36 27.29 10.17 13.31
CA LEU A 36 27.15 9.24 14.44
C LEU A 36 25.69 9.13 14.95
N THR A 37 24.93 10.19 14.75
CA THR A 37 23.56 10.39 15.26
C THR A 37 22.51 9.57 14.49
N LEU A 38 22.82 9.03 13.31
CA LEU A 38 21.84 8.30 12.50
C LEU A 38 21.52 6.89 13.04
N ALA A 39 22.48 6.25 13.70
CA ALA A 39 22.25 4.97 14.39
C ALA A 39 21.62 5.16 15.78
N ILE A 40 21.93 6.27 16.45
CA ILE A 40 21.47 6.57 17.83
C ILE A 40 20.10 7.30 17.82
N SER A 41 19.85 8.24 16.92
CA SER A 41 18.58 8.99 16.88
C SER A 41 17.37 8.20 16.35
N CYS A 42 17.55 7.14 15.55
CA CYS A 42 16.43 6.25 15.21
C CYS A 42 16.23 5.11 16.24
N SER A 43 17.09 5.03 17.27
CA SER A 43 17.04 3.99 18.31
C SER A 43 16.73 4.50 19.73
N SER A 44 16.97 5.77 20.09
CA SER A 44 16.79 6.22 21.48
C SER A 44 15.73 7.31 21.66
N SER A 45 14.71 7.01 22.47
CA SER A 45 13.93 8.01 23.23
C SER A 45 14.54 8.28 24.61
N SER A 46 15.79 7.87 24.85
CA SER A 46 16.47 8.08 26.12
C SER A 46 17.44 9.26 25.98
N VAL A 47 17.20 10.29 26.78
CA VAL A 47 18.11 11.43 27.00
C VAL A 47 19.48 10.95 27.57
N HIS A 48 19.54 9.73 28.09
CA HIS A 48 20.71 9.14 28.73
C HIS A 48 21.83 8.75 27.76
N ASP A 49 21.51 8.38 26.51
CA ASP A 49 22.55 7.99 25.53
C ASP A 49 23.37 9.22 25.08
N TYR A 50 22.72 10.38 24.90
CA TYR A 50 23.39 11.64 24.55
C TYR A 50 24.28 12.17 25.68
N LEU A 51 23.94 11.87 26.95
CA LEU A 51 24.75 12.20 28.12
C LEU A 51 26.10 11.45 28.16
N LEU A 52 26.17 10.24 27.60
CA LEU A 52 27.42 9.46 27.53
C LEU A 52 28.29 9.84 26.32
N TYR A 53 27.69 10.08 25.15
CA TYR A 53 28.44 10.37 23.93
C TYR A 53 28.80 11.85 23.77
N GLY A 54 28.00 12.77 24.33
CA GLY A 54 28.22 14.21 24.26
C GLY A 54 29.61 14.66 24.75
N PRO A 55 30.07 14.21 25.93
CA PRO A 55 31.41 14.51 26.43
C PRO A 55 32.54 14.00 25.51
N LEU A 56 32.39 12.79 24.97
CA LEU A 56 33.37 12.15 24.06
C LEU A 56 33.50 12.88 22.73
N VAL A 57 32.37 13.31 22.15
CA VAL A 57 32.32 14.11 20.92
C VAL A 57 32.88 15.52 21.16
N ALA A 58 32.51 16.15 22.28
CA ALA A 58 33.01 17.49 22.64
C ALA A 58 34.51 17.48 22.98
N GLN A 59 35.03 16.39 23.53
CA GLN A 59 36.45 16.20 23.78
C GLN A 59 37.22 15.92 22.49
N ALA A 60 36.71 15.03 21.62
CA ALA A 60 37.30 14.81 20.31
C ALA A 60 37.37 16.10 19.48
N TRP A 61 36.30 16.91 19.48
CA TRP A 61 36.25 18.21 18.80
C TRP A 61 37.26 19.23 19.35
N ARG A 62 37.43 19.27 20.68
CA ARG A 62 38.45 20.13 21.32
C ARG A 62 39.86 19.71 20.95
N GLU A 63 40.12 18.41 20.92
CA GLU A 63 41.43 17.84 20.58
C GLU A 63 41.79 18.05 19.09
N THR A 64 40.83 17.99 18.15
CA THR A 64 41.09 18.32 16.73
C THR A 64 41.43 19.79 16.48
N GLY A 65 41.04 20.70 17.38
CA GLY A 65 41.35 22.13 17.28
C GLY A 65 42.70 22.54 17.87
N SER A 66 43.39 21.64 18.59
CA SER A 66 44.56 22.03 19.41
C SER A 66 45.74 21.04 19.39
N LEU A 67 45.63 19.86 18.78
CA LEU A 67 46.73 18.88 18.68
C LEU A 67 46.80 18.26 17.28
N PRO A 68 48.01 17.84 16.82
CA PRO A 68 48.14 17.18 15.52
C PRO A 68 47.32 15.88 15.49
N LEU A 69 46.68 15.62 14.35
CA LEU A 69 45.70 14.54 14.04
C LEU A 69 46.08 13.10 14.46
N GLY A 70 47.29 12.86 15.00
CA GLY A 70 47.81 11.54 15.33
C GLY A 70 47.56 11.01 16.76
N SER A 71 47.14 11.83 17.74
CA SER A 71 47.16 11.42 19.16
C SER A 71 45.82 11.46 19.92
N SER A 72 44.68 11.69 19.26
CA SER A 72 43.38 11.70 19.97
C SER A 72 42.81 10.28 20.10
N TRP A 73 43.00 9.65 21.26
CA TRP A 73 42.36 8.38 21.62
C TRP A 73 40.82 8.47 21.50
N CYS A 74 40.24 9.63 21.82
CA CYS A 74 38.82 9.90 21.69
C CYS A 74 38.34 9.79 20.23
N LEU A 75 39.10 10.35 19.28
CA LEU A 75 38.80 10.24 17.84
C LEU A 75 38.86 8.78 17.36
N HIS A 76 39.87 8.02 17.79
CA HIS A 76 40.00 6.60 17.45
C HIS A 76 38.84 5.77 18.00
N LEU A 77 38.45 6.01 19.26
CA LEU A 77 37.29 5.34 19.88
C LEU A 77 35.98 5.69 19.14
N LEU A 78 35.78 6.95 18.78
CA LEU A 78 34.62 7.38 17.99
C LEU A 78 34.59 6.73 16.61
N LEU A 79 35.75 6.65 15.93
CA LEU A 79 35.86 5.98 14.63
C LEU A 79 35.57 4.48 14.74
N LEU A 80 36.12 3.81 15.76
CA LEU A 80 35.85 2.39 16.02
C LEU A 80 34.37 2.13 16.30
N LEU A 81 33.71 2.98 17.11
CA LEU A 81 32.28 2.90 17.38
C LEU A 81 31.45 3.15 16.12
N ALA A 82 31.85 4.12 15.28
CA ALA A 82 31.20 4.40 14.01
C ALA A 82 31.29 3.20 13.05
N LEU A 83 32.50 2.65 12.87
CA LEU A 83 32.76 1.49 12.02
C LEU A 83 32.01 0.24 12.52
N ARG A 84 31.97 0.02 13.84
CA ARG A 84 31.20 -1.06 14.45
C ARG A 84 29.71 -0.91 14.16
N SER A 85 29.17 0.28 14.39
CA SER A 85 27.75 0.58 14.13
C SER A 85 27.40 0.44 12.65
N LEU A 86 28.28 0.91 11.76
CA LEU A 86 28.11 0.77 10.32
C LEU A 86 28.14 -0.70 9.88
N THR A 87 29.08 -1.49 10.38
CA THR A 87 29.19 -2.93 10.07
C THR A 87 27.92 -3.67 10.51
N PHE A 88 27.45 -3.38 11.73
CA PHE A 88 26.20 -3.91 12.25
C PHE A 88 25.01 -3.50 11.36
N GLN A 89 24.88 -2.22 11.02
CA GLN A 89 23.80 -1.72 10.18
C GLN A 89 23.81 -2.35 8.78
N LEU A 90 24.98 -2.55 8.18
CA LEU A 90 25.13 -3.20 6.88
C LEU A 90 24.73 -4.68 6.95
N TRP A 91 25.17 -5.41 7.98
CA TRP A 91 24.79 -6.80 8.17
C TRP A 91 23.29 -6.97 8.46
N PHE A 92 22.75 -6.11 9.31
CA PHE A 92 21.32 -6.03 9.59
C PHE A 92 20.52 -5.79 8.30
N SER A 93 20.93 -4.81 7.50
CA SER A 93 20.27 -4.46 6.25
C SER A 93 20.30 -5.65 5.29
N TYR A 94 21.48 -6.27 5.11
CA TYR A 94 21.65 -7.45 4.29
C TYR A 94 20.76 -8.62 4.76
N GLY A 95 20.76 -8.92 6.07
CA GLY A 95 19.94 -9.97 6.67
C GLY A 95 18.45 -9.80 6.40
N ASN A 96 17.97 -8.55 6.42
CA ASN A 96 16.56 -8.20 6.19
C ASN A 96 16.21 -7.98 4.70
N MET A 97 17.18 -7.94 3.77
CA MET A 97 16.92 -7.90 2.33
C MET A 97 16.38 -9.26 1.85
N LEU A 98 15.08 -9.50 2.07
CA LEU A 98 14.39 -10.76 1.78
C LEU A 98 14.55 -11.24 0.32
N PHE A 99 14.87 -10.34 -0.59
CA PHE A 99 15.13 -10.69 -1.98
C PHE A 99 16.47 -11.38 -2.22
N PHE A 100 17.41 -11.26 -1.28
CA PHE A 100 18.65 -12.04 -1.22
C PHE A 100 18.57 -13.17 -0.20
N THR A 101 18.03 -12.90 0.99
CA THR A 101 18.20 -13.81 2.14
C THR A 101 17.04 -14.76 2.38
N ARG A 102 15.83 -14.52 1.85
CA ARG A 102 14.63 -15.30 2.23
C ARG A 102 14.78 -16.80 2.04
N ARG A 103 15.46 -17.24 0.98
CA ARG A 103 15.70 -18.68 0.71
C ARG A 103 16.76 -19.31 1.59
N ARG A 104 17.49 -18.51 2.38
CA ARG A 104 18.56 -18.91 3.29
C ARG A 104 18.21 -18.65 4.76
N ARG A 105 16.96 -18.24 5.05
CA ARG A 105 16.51 -17.98 6.42
C ARG A 105 16.15 -19.28 7.12
N VAL A 106 16.85 -19.53 8.22
CA VAL A 106 16.56 -20.63 9.15
C VAL A 106 15.28 -20.36 9.95
N VAL A 107 15.10 -19.13 10.46
CA VAL A 107 13.87 -18.73 11.15
C VAL A 107 12.87 -18.15 10.16
N LYS A 108 11.72 -18.83 10.07
CA LYS A 108 10.63 -18.53 9.14
C LYS A 108 9.70 -17.42 9.63
N ASP A 109 9.64 -17.25 10.94
CA ASP A 109 8.77 -16.25 11.55
C ASP A 109 9.35 -14.87 11.31
N GLU A 110 8.46 -13.94 11.00
CA GLU A 110 8.81 -12.54 10.91
C GLU A 110 8.66 -11.90 12.29
N VAL A 111 9.54 -10.95 12.61
CA VAL A 111 9.54 -10.27 13.90
C VAL A 111 8.35 -9.31 13.97
N ASP A 112 7.56 -9.41 15.02
CA ASP A 112 6.38 -8.58 15.23
C ASP A 112 6.71 -7.23 15.92
N PHE A 113 5.70 -6.37 16.08
CA PHE A 113 5.87 -5.08 16.75
C PHE A 113 6.34 -5.16 18.21
N ARG A 114 6.01 -6.23 18.94
CA ARG A 114 6.41 -6.38 20.35
C ARG A 114 7.87 -6.75 20.43
N GLN A 115 8.28 -7.68 19.58
CA GLN A 115 9.66 -8.12 19.48
C GLN A 115 10.57 -6.95 19.06
N ILE A 116 10.19 -6.15 18.05
CA ILE A 116 10.95 -4.95 17.65
C ILE A 116 11.12 -3.97 18.83
N HIS A 117 10.13 -3.83 19.70
CA HIS A 117 10.24 -2.94 20.87
C HIS A 117 11.13 -3.50 21.97
N ALA A 118 11.11 -4.81 22.19
CA ALA A 118 11.93 -5.44 23.21
C ALA A 118 13.41 -5.49 22.79
N GLU A 119 13.66 -5.65 21.50
CA GLU A 119 14.97 -6.03 20.94
C GLU A 119 15.61 -4.93 20.09
N TRP A 120 14.85 -3.89 19.71
CA TRP A 120 15.26 -2.90 18.71
C TRP A 120 15.80 -3.59 17.44
N ASP A 121 16.71 -2.96 16.69
CA ASP A 121 17.33 -3.56 15.50
C ASP A 121 18.37 -4.66 15.85
N TRP A 122 18.57 -5.02 17.14
CA TRP A 122 19.80 -5.64 17.65
C TRP A 122 19.91 -7.16 17.59
N TYR A 123 18.86 -7.90 17.23
CA TYR A 123 18.88 -9.37 17.37
C TYR A 123 18.60 -10.14 16.08
N LEU A 124 19.43 -11.17 15.85
CA LEU A 124 19.23 -12.18 14.81
C LEU A 124 18.37 -13.32 15.38
N SER A 125 17.24 -13.56 14.73
CA SER A 125 16.15 -14.46 15.13
C SER A 125 16.49 -15.86 15.71
N LEU A 126 17.67 -16.43 15.47
CA LEU A 126 18.06 -17.76 15.98
C LEU A 126 18.31 -17.79 17.49
N HIS A 127 18.87 -16.71 18.05
CA HIS A 127 19.17 -16.62 19.49
C HIS A 127 17.92 -16.80 20.37
N HIS A 128 16.75 -16.41 19.87
CA HIS A 128 15.48 -16.55 20.60
C HIS A 128 14.95 -17.98 20.64
N ARG A 129 15.40 -18.83 19.72
CA ARG A 129 14.95 -20.21 19.61
C ARG A 129 15.89 -21.16 20.34
N GLU A 130 17.18 -20.83 20.38
CA GLU A 130 18.21 -21.58 21.07
C GLU A 130 19.04 -20.61 21.92
N LYS A 131 18.78 -20.59 23.23
CA LYS A 131 19.48 -19.72 24.18
C LYS A 131 20.98 -20.04 24.29
N ASP A 132 21.35 -21.27 23.90
CA ASP A 132 22.74 -21.74 23.87
C ASP A 132 23.48 -21.27 22.60
N CYS A 133 22.80 -20.60 21.66
CA CYS A 133 23.45 -19.91 20.55
C CYS A 133 23.85 -18.48 20.95
N ASN A 134 25.14 -18.21 21.08
CA ASN A 134 25.69 -16.87 21.38
C ASN A 134 25.63 -15.88 20.19
N PHE A 135 24.54 -15.82 19.43
CA PHE A 135 24.40 -14.84 18.34
C PHE A 135 24.12 -13.40 18.81
N CYS A 136 24.11 -13.13 20.12
CA CYS A 136 23.95 -11.78 20.69
C CYS A 136 25.12 -10.83 20.40
N LEU A 137 26.28 -11.36 20.03
CA LEU A 137 27.41 -10.57 19.56
C LEU A 137 27.86 -11.09 18.20
N PHE A 138 27.19 -10.60 17.17
CA PHE A 138 27.55 -10.72 15.76
C PHE A 138 29.07 -10.89 15.57
N MET A 139 29.48 -12.10 15.21
CA MET A 139 30.22 -12.35 13.98
C MET A 139 30.45 -13.85 13.84
N PRO A 140 29.91 -14.49 12.78
CA PRO A 140 30.31 -15.84 12.40
C PRO A 140 31.83 -15.98 12.31
N LEU A 141 32.54 -14.88 12.01
CA LEU A 141 33.99 -14.81 12.04
C LEU A 141 34.56 -14.95 13.46
N TYR A 142 34.04 -14.25 14.46
CA TYR A 142 34.53 -14.38 15.84
C TYR A 142 34.08 -15.68 16.47
N ASP A 143 32.88 -16.17 16.17
CA ASP A 143 32.45 -17.50 16.58
C ASP A 143 33.30 -18.59 15.92
N ALA A 144 33.70 -18.41 14.65
CA ALA A 144 34.64 -19.30 13.96
C ALA A 144 36.02 -19.28 14.61
N LEU A 145 36.56 -18.09 14.89
CA LEU A 145 37.87 -17.91 15.52
C LEU A 145 37.88 -18.41 16.97
N GLY A 146 36.77 -18.25 17.70
CA GLY A 146 36.60 -18.68 19.08
C GLY A 146 36.10 -20.12 19.24
N GLY A 147 35.80 -20.83 18.14
CA GLY A 147 35.28 -22.20 18.19
C GLY A 147 33.87 -22.35 18.77
N THR A 148 33.09 -21.27 18.85
CA THR A 148 31.75 -21.21 19.46
C THR A 148 30.60 -21.38 18.46
N ILE A 149 30.87 -21.83 17.24
CA ILE A 149 29.84 -22.09 16.22
C ILE A 149 28.92 -23.22 16.68
N ASN A 150 27.61 -22.95 16.75
CA ASN A 150 26.62 -23.99 17.02
C ASN A 150 26.46 -24.94 15.81
N SER A 151 26.69 -26.23 16.04
CA SER A 151 26.61 -27.29 15.02
C SER A 151 25.19 -27.57 14.50
N ILE A 152 24.15 -27.33 15.30
CA ILE A 152 22.73 -27.48 14.94
C ILE A 152 22.33 -26.49 13.84
N SER A 153 22.93 -25.30 13.84
CA SER A 153 22.69 -24.27 12.83
C SER A 153 23.04 -24.74 11.41
N TRP A 154 24.04 -25.63 11.27
CA TRP A 154 24.43 -26.17 9.96
C TRP A 154 23.40 -27.13 9.38
N GLU A 155 22.81 -27.99 10.20
CA GLU A 155 21.77 -28.91 9.73
C GLU A 155 20.50 -28.14 9.35
N LEU A 156 20.12 -27.14 10.14
CA LEU A 156 19.04 -26.22 9.80
C LEU A 156 19.31 -25.47 8.48
N GLN A 157 20.54 -25.00 8.28
CA GLN A 157 20.95 -24.34 7.04
C GLN A 157 20.88 -25.30 5.84
N LYS A 158 21.32 -26.55 6.02
CA LYS A 158 21.27 -27.59 4.98
C LYS A 158 19.84 -27.90 4.55
N GLN A 159 18.90 -28.00 5.50
CA GLN A 159 17.47 -28.17 5.21
C GLN A 159 16.88 -26.96 4.46
N VAL A 160 17.30 -25.75 4.83
CA VAL A 160 16.92 -24.52 4.12
C VAL A 160 17.44 -24.51 2.69
N ASP A 161 18.71 -24.88 2.48
CA ASP A 161 19.37 -24.91 1.17
C ASP A 161 18.77 -25.98 0.24
N GLN A 162 18.28 -27.09 0.80
CA GLN A 162 17.49 -28.10 0.09
C GLN A 162 16.06 -27.63 -0.27
N GLY A 163 15.68 -26.41 0.12
CA GLY A 163 14.40 -25.81 -0.23
C GLY A 163 13.21 -26.34 0.57
N MET A 164 13.45 -27.15 1.63
CA MET A 164 12.40 -27.70 2.51
C MET A 164 11.55 -26.60 3.18
N ASN A 165 12.04 -25.37 3.16
CA ASN A 165 11.46 -24.21 3.82
C ASN A 165 10.85 -23.17 2.86
N ASP A 166 10.93 -23.33 1.52
CA ASP A 166 10.38 -22.34 0.57
C ASP A 166 8.85 -22.48 0.47
N ARG A 167 8.14 -21.61 1.20
CA ARG A 167 6.67 -21.54 1.16
C ARG A 167 6.19 -20.54 0.11
N VAL A 168 5.28 -20.97 -0.76
CA VAL A 168 4.61 -20.09 -1.73
C VAL A 168 3.63 -19.17 -0.98
N PRO A 169 3.63 -17.85 -1.25
CA PRO A 169 2.64 -16.95 -0.64
C PRO A 169 1.25 -17.20 -1.21
N ASP A 170 0.25 -17.20 -0.34
CA ASP A 170 -1.15 -17.28 -0.73
C ASP A 170 -1.63 -15.96 -1.37
N PHE A 171 -1.12 -14.84 -0.85
CA PHE A 171 -1.48 -13.49 -1.27
C PHE A 171 -0.24 -12.62 -1.49
N VAL A 172 -0.25 -11.83 -2.56
CA VAL A 172 0.80 -10.83 -2.85
C VAL A 172 0.16 -9.44 -3.01
N PHE A 173 0.63 -8.47 -2.22
CA PHE A 173 0.36 -7.06 -2.42
C PHE A 173 1.50 -6.43 -3.23
N LEU A 174 1.23 -6.02 -4.47
CA LEU A 174 2.23 -5.45 -5.38
C LEU A 174 2.24 -3.93 -5.26
N ALA A 175 3.15 -3.43 -4.41
CA ALA A 175 3.40 -2.03 -4.11
C ALA A 175 4.41 -1.38 -5.09
N HIS A 176 4.58 -0.07 -4.95
CA HIS A 176 5.66 0.70 -5.56
C HIS A 176 6.23 1.65 -4.52
N VAL A 177 7.42 2.20 -4.78
CA VAL A 177 8.05 3.15 -3.86
C VAL A 177 7.35 4.52 -4.02
N VAL A 178 7.02 5.18 -2.90
CA VAL A 178 6.30 6.46 -2.94
C VAL A 178 7.26 7.57 -3.41
N ASP A 179 8.35 7.79 -2.68
CA ASP A 179 9.40 8.76 -2.98
C ASP A 179 10.76 8.33 -2.39
N VAL A 180 11.82 9.12 -2.64
CA VAL A 180 13.18 8.83 -2.18
C VAL A 180 13.28 8.79 -0.66
N VAL A 181 12.60 9.70 0.02
CA VAL A 181 12.71 9.87 1.48
C VAL A 181 12.03 8.69 2.18
N SER A 182 10.79 8.38 1.80
CA SER A 182 10.01 7.24 2.30
C SER A 182 10.63 5.89 1.99
N SER A 183 11.50 5.80 0.96
CA SER A 183 12.20 4.54 0.65
C SER A 183 13.20 4.11 1.73
N MET A 184 13.66 5.04 2.58
CA MET A 184 14.53 4.75 3.72
C MET A 184 13.77 4.13 4.90
N HIS A 185 12.44 4.04 4.82
CA HIS A 185 11.57 3.49 5.86
C HIS A 185 11.20 2.02 5.63
N VAL A 186 11.89 1.36 4.71
CA VAL A 186 11.71 -0.07 4.43
C VAL A 186 12.32 -0.90 5.57
N PRO A 187 11.76 -2.09 5.89
CA PRO A 187 12.23 -2.89 7.03
C PRO A 187 13.71 -3.27 6.98
N PHE A 188 14.27 -3.42 5.77
CA PHE A 188 15.68 -3.73 5.58
C PHE A 188 16.60 -2.51 5.62
N ALA A 189 16.07 -1.30 5.74
CA ALA A 189 16.86 -0.11 6.03
C ALA A 189 16.90 0.08 7.55
N PHE A 190 15.74 0.33 8.18
CA PHE A 190 15.64 0.47 9.63
C PHE A 190 14.32 -0.12 10.11
N ARG A 191 14.37 -1.22 10.87
CA ARG A 191 13.14 -1.92 11.28
C ARG A 191 12.42 -1.16 12.37
N SER A 192 13.16 -0.57 13.31
CA SER A 192 12.65 0.34 14.34
C SER A 192 11.83 1.47 13.70
N CYS A 193 12.40 2.18 12.72
CA CYS A 193 11.68 3.27 12.04
C CYS A 193 10.47 2.67 11.26
N SER A 194 10.65 1.58 10.49
CA SER A 194 9.56 0.92 9.73
C SER A 194 8.37 0.43 10.58
N SER A 195 8.60 0.21 11.88
CA SER A 195 7.57 -0.21 12.84
C SER A 195 6.64 0.92 13.26
N LEU A 196 7.00 2.17 12.98
CA LEU A 196 6.21 3.36 13.26
C LEU A 196 5.53 3.87 11.97
N PRO A 197 4.45 4.64 12.05
CA PRO A 197 3.87 5.26 10.85
C PRO A 197 4.87 6.24 10.23
N TRP A 198 4.96 6.25 8.90
CA TRP A 198 5.84 7.17 8.18
C TRP A 198 5.57 8.63 8.55
N ALA A 199 6.63 9.31 8.95
CA ALA A 199 6.69 10.76 9.10
C ALA A 199 8.00 11.28 8.52
N THR A 200 8.01 12.54 8.07
CA THR A 200 9.22 13.17 7.55
C THR A 200 10.14 13.53 8.72
N HIS A 201 11.22 12.78 8.89
CA HIS A 201 12.23 13.06 9.90
C HIS A 201 13.45 13.74 9.26
N PRO A 202 13.81 14.97 9.69
CA PRO A 202 14.98 15.68 9.17
C PRO A 202 16.29 14.90 9.32
N VAL A 203 16.37 14.02 10.34
CA VAL A 203 17.55 13.17 10.58
C VAL A 203 17.89 12.27 9.40
N LEU A 204 16.93 11.94 8.52
CA LEU A 204 17.15 11.10 7.34
C LEU A 204 17.73 11.87 6.14
N LEU A 205 17.78 13.21 6.18
CA LEU A 205 18.29 14.03 5.07
C LEU A 205 19.73 13.70 4.66
N PRO A 206 20.69 13.44 5.58
CA PRO A 206 22.05 13.08 5.19
C PRO A 206 22.15 11.75 4.44
N LEU A 207 21.19 10.83 4.63
CA LEU A 207 21.12 9.56 3.91
C LEU A 207 20.48 9.69 2.53
N TRP A 208 19.93 10.86 2.19
CA TRP A 208 19.24 11.08 0.93
C TRP A 208 20.10 10.79 -0.31
N PRO A 209 21.39 11.21 -0.40
CA PRO A 209 22.23 10.88 -1.55
C PRO A 209 22.42 9.37 -1.75
N VAL A 210 22.56 8.62 -0.65
CA VAL A 210 22.67 7.15 -0.67
C VAL A 210 21.35 6.53 -1.16
N ALA A 211 20.21 6.98 -0.63
CA ALA A 211 18.89 6.53 -1.07
C ALA A 211 18.63 6.86 -2.55
N PHE A 212 19.08 8.02 -3.02
CA PHE A 212 18.99 8.42 -4.42
C PHE A 212 19.86 7.54 -5.33
N GLY A 213 21.11 7.24 -4.92
CA GLY A 213 21.97 6.30 -5.63
C GLY A 213 21.33 4.90 -5.72
N PHE A 214 20.74 4.43 -4.62
CA PHE A 214 20.01 3.16 -4.60
C PHE A 214 18.76 3.17 -5.49
N MET A 215 18.05 4.28 -5.58
CA MET A 215 16.95 4.45 -6.54
C MET A 215 17.44 4.29 -7.99
N LEU A 216 18.56 4.91 -8.35
CA LEU A 216 19.12 4.80 -9.71
C LEU A 216 19.51 3.34 -10.00
N LEU A 217 20.19 2.68 -9.07
CA LEU A 217 20.54 1.27 -9.17
C LEU A 217 19.29 0.40 -9.38
N GLN A 218 18.23 0.64 -8.59
CA GLN A 218 16.96 -0.06 -8.72
C GLN A 218 16.28 0.15 -10.07
N TRP A 219 16.39 1.36 -10.64
CA TRP A 219 15.78 1.67 -11.92
C TRP A 219 16.34 0.74 -13.00
N PHE A 220 17.67 0.62 -13.09
CA PHE A 220 18.34 -0.11 -14.17
C PHE A 220 18.40 -1.62 -13.92
N PHE A 221 18.67 -2.06 -12.69
CA PHE A 221 19.08 -3.44 -12.44
C PHE A 221 18.04 -4.29 -11.71
N SER A 222 17.05 -3.68 -11.04
CA SER A 222 16.16 -4.44 -10.18
C SER A 222 14.95 -5.03 -10.90
N LYS A 223 14.57 -6.23 -10.43
CA LYS A 223 13.29 -6.89 -10.70
C LYS A 223 12.35 -6.68 -9.52
N THR A 224 11.09 -7.06 -9.65
CA THR A 224 10.16 -7.05 -8.52
C THR A 224 10.63 -7.98 -7.40
N PHE A 225 10.58 -7.49 -6.17
CA PHE A 225 11.24 -8.12 -5.03
C PHE A 225 10.40 -8.05 -3.76
N THR A 226 10.60 -8.99 -2.83
CA THR A 226 9.85 -9.06 -1.58
C THR A 226 10.42 -8.07 -0.56
N VAL A 227 9.55 -7.24 0.02
CA VAL A 227 9.92 -6.22 1.02
C VAL A 227 9.61 -6.70 2.43
N SER A 228 8.43 -7.29 2.62
CA SER A 228 7.99 -7.81 3.90
C SER A 228 6.98 -8.94 3.69
N PHE A 229 6.71 -9.70 4.74
CA PHE A 229 5.65 -10.68 4.79
C PHE A 229 5.01 -10.73 6.17
N TYR A 230 3.82 -11.33 6.25
CA TYR A 230 3.14 -11.63 7.50
C TYR A 230 2.27 -12.86 7.32
N PHE A 231 1.79 -13.42 8.42
CA PHE A 231 0.84 -14.51 8.43
C PHE A 231 -0.52 -14.06 8.92
N LEU A 232 -1.58 -14.49 8.25
CA LEU A 232 -2.95 -14.28 8.69
C LEU A 232 -3.72 -15.59 8.58
N ARG A 233 -4.15 -16.13 9.73
CA ARG A 233 -4.90 -17.41 9.81
C ARG A 233 -4.21 -18.53 9.04
N GLY A 234 -2.92 -18.69 9.32
CA GLY A 234 -2.08 -19.71 8.69
C GLY A 234 -1.75 -19.47 7.21
N ARG A 235 -2.18 -18.37 6.58
CA ARG A 235 -1.84 -18.01 5.19
C ARG A 235 -0.66 -17.07 5.13
N LEU A 236 0.21 -17.25 4.14
CA LEU A 236 1.39 -16.40 3.95
C LEU A 236 1.07 -15.23 3.00
N HIS A 237 1.31 -14.02 3.48
CA HIS A 237 1.03 -12.77 2.77
C HIS A 237 2.34 -12.04 2.50
N HIS A 238 2.63 -11.72 1.24
CA HIS A 238 3.83 -10.98 0.86
C HIS A 238 3.49 -9.56 0.38
N THR A 239 4.37 -8.61 0.70
CA THR A 239 4.43 -7.32 0.03
C THR A 239 5.60 -7.34 -0.95
N TRP A 240 5.31 -7.19 -2.24
CA TRP A 240 6.32 -7.06 -3.28
C TRP A 240 6.41 -5.60 -3.74
N SER A 241 7.63 -5.11 -3.95
CA SER A 241 7.86 -3.80 -4.55
C SER A 241 8.17 -3.93 -6.02
N VAL A 242 7.48 -3.13 -6.84
CA VAL A 242 7.97 -2.74 -8.15
C VAL A 242 9.07 -1.69 -7.90
N PRO A 243 10.31 -1.89 -8.38
CA PRO A 243 11.46 -1.01 -8.12
C PRO A 243 11.35 0.31 -8.90
N ARG A 244 10.23 1.02 -8.70
CA ARG A 244 9.86 2.24 -9.40
C ARG A 244 9.24 3.20 -8.41
N TYR A 245 9.68 4.45 -8.46
CA TYR A 245 9.29 5.53 -7.58
C TYR A 245 8.08 6.28 -8.15
N GLY A 246 7.26 6.87 -7.28
CA GLY A 246 5.99 7.48 -7.67
C GLY A 246 6.11 8.46 -8.83
N PHE A 247 7.12 9.33 -8.82
CA PHE A 247 7.35 10.29 -9.90
C PHE A 247 7.63 9.61 -11.27
N GLN A 248 8.24 8.43 -11.28
CA GLN A 248 8.56 7.70 -12.51
C GLN A 248 7.31 7.19 -13.24
N TYR A 249 6.20 6.98 -12.53
CA TYR A 249 4.91 6.60 -13.15
C TYR A 249 4.31 7.71 -14.02
N PHE A 250 4.76 8.95 -13.82
CA PHE A 250 4.33 10.10 -14.60
C PHE A 250 5.27 10.42 -15.77
N ILE A 251 6.39 9.69 -15.92
CA ILE A 251 7.31 9.82 -17.04
C ILE A 251 6.80 8.95 -18.21
N PRO A 252 6.43 9.53 -19.37
CA PRO A 252 5.85 8.76 -20.48
C PRO A 252 6.74 7.62 -20.99
N SER A 253 8.05 7.85 -21.11
CA SER A 253 9.01 6.85 -21.58
C SER A 253 9.18 5.66 -20.61
N ALA A 254 8.96 5.87 -19.31
CA ALA A 254 9.07 4.82 -18.30
C ALA A 254 7.88 3.83 -18.31
N LYS A 255 6.74 4.21 -18.91
CA LYS A 255 5.50 3.43 -18.93
C LYS A 255 5.69 1.99 -19.39
N LYS A 256 6.44 1.76 -20.48
CA LYS A 256 6.69 0.42 -21.03
C LYS A 256 7.48 -0.45 -20.04
N GLY A 257 8.50 0.12 -19.42
CA GLY A 257 9.33 -0.57 -18.43
C GLY A 257 8.55 -0.93 -17.16
N ILE A 258 7.74 0.00 -16.66
CA ILE A 258 6.87 -0.23 -15.49
C ILE A 258 5.88 -1.36 -15.77
N ASN A 259 5.17 -1.30 -16.91
CA ASN A 259 4.21 -2.35 -17.27
C ASN A 259 4.88 -3.71 -17.44
N ARG A 260 6.10 -3.76 -17.98
CA ARG A 260 6.90 -5.01 -18.05
C ARG A 260 7.18 -5.58 -16.67
N GLN A 261 7.58 -4.75 -15.70
CA GLN A 261 7.84 -5.21 -14.32
C GLN A 261 6.56 -5.74 -13.65
N ILE A 262 5.43 -5.06 -13.81
CA ILE A 262 4.13 -5.52 -13.27
C ILE A 262 3.70 -6.84 -13.94
N GLU A 263 3.83 -6.93 -15.26
CA GLU A 263 3.50 -8.14 -16.01
C GLU A 263 4.35 -9.33 -15.54
N LEU A 264 5.66 -9.15 -15.43
CA LEU A 264 6.57 -10.19 -14.94
C LEU A 264 6.26 -10.60 -13.50
N ALA A 265 5.85 -9.67 -12.64
CA ALA A 265 5.42 -9.99 -11.28
C ALA A 265 4.16 -10.87 -11.26
N ILE A 266 3.18 -10.57 -12.11
CA ILE A 266 1.94 -11.37 -12.25
C ILE A 266 2.28 -12.78 -12.76
N LEU A 267 3.09 -12.89 -13.81
CA LEU A 267 3.50 -14.18 -14.37
C LEU A 267 4.34 -15.01 -13.38
N ARG A 268 5.21 -14.35 -12.61
CA ARG A 268 5.96 -14.99 -11.53
C ARG A 268 5.01 -15.52 -10.45
N ALA A 269 4.05 -14.72 -10.01
CA ALA A 269 3.05 -15.14 -9.03
C ALA A 269 2.22 -16.33 -9.54
N ASP A 270 1.83 -16.31 -10.81
CA ASP A 270 1.10 -17.42 -11.44
C ASP A 270 1.91 -18.72 -11.50
N LYS A 271 3.19 -18.62 -11.92
CA LYS A 271 4.10 -19.76 -11.98
C LYS A 271 4.35 -20.36 -10.60
N MET A 272 4.48 -19.52 -9.57
CA MET A 272 4.68 -19.96 -8.19
C MET A 272 3.42 -20.60 -7.59
N GLY A 273 2.23 -20.39 -8.14
CA GLY A 273 0.97 -20.88 -7.58
C GLY A 273 0.32 -19.95 -6.55
N VAL A 274 0.62 -18.65 -6.60
CA VAL A 274 -0.03 -17.63 -5.76
C VAL A 274 -1.52 -17.56 -6.10
N LYS A 275 -2.38 -17.47 -5.08
CA LYS A 275 -3.84 -17.46 -5.28
C LYS A 275 -4.37 -16.09 -5.71
N VAL A 276 -3.79 -15.01 -5.16
CA VAL A 276 -4.23 -13.63 -5.40
C VAL A 276 -3.03 -12.69 -5.44
N ILE A 277 -3.00 -11.83 -6.46
CA ILE A 277 -2.09 -10.68 -6.52
C ILE A 277 -2.91 -9.39 -6.62
N SER A 278 -2.68 -8.46 -5.69
CA SER A 278 -3.36 -7.15 -5.65
C SER A 278 -2.43 -6.05 -6.13
N LEU A 279 -2.86 -5.31 -7.16
CA LEU A 279 -2.14 -4.14 -7.69
C LEU A 279 -2.42 -2.92 -6.80
N ALA A 280 -1.39 -2.39 -6.13
CA ALA A 280 -1.51 -1.23 -5.24
C ALA A 280 -1.39 0.10 -5.99
N ALA A 281 -1.97 1.16 -5.43
CA ALA A 281 -1.75 2.57 -5.82
C ALA A 281 -1.54 2.79 -7.34
N LEU A 282 -0.35 3.21 -7.78
CA LEU A 282 -0.07 3.52 -9.19
C LEU A 282 0.08 2.27 -10.09
N ASN A 283 0.33 1.09 -9.53
CA ASN A 283 0.37 -0.17 -10.29
C ASN A 283 -0.98 -0.54 -10.92
N LYS A 284 -2.08 0.04 -10.41
CA LYS A 284 -3.45 -0.09 -10.96
C LYS A 284 -3.95 1.18 -11.65
N ASN A 285 -3.06 2.10 -12.01
CA ASN A 285 -3.45 3.33 -12.71
C ASN A 285 -4.09 2.99 -14.09
N GLU A 286 -5.24 3.60 -14.37
CA GLU A 286 -5.98 3.35 -15.61
C GLU A 286 -5.24 3.87 -16.84
N ALA A 287 -4.59 5.03 -16.75
CA ALA A 287 -3.78 5.57 -17.84
C ALA A 287 -2.54 4.70 -18.12
N LEU A 288 -2.07 3.96 -17.12
CA LEU A 288 -0.90 3.08 -17.21
C LEU A 288 -1.24 1.75 -17.90
N ASN A 289 -2.26 1.03 -17.41
CA ASN A 289 -2.55 -0.36 -17.82
C ASN A 289 -4.06 -0.71 -17.80
N GLY A 290 -4.93 0.29 -17.83
CA GLY A 290 -6.37 0.09 -17.72
C GLY A 290 -6.81 -0.47 -16.37
N GLY A 291 -5.99 -0.29 -15.32
CA GLY A 291 -6.17 -0.83 -13.98
C GLY A 291 -6.12 -2.35 -13.93
N GLY A 292 -5.09 -2.93 -14.54
CA GLY A 292 -4.81 -4.36 -14.60
C GLY A 292 -5.46 -5.11 -15.79
N ARG A 293 -6.36 -4.46 -16.54
CA ARG A 293 -7.02 -5.09 -17.71
C ARG A 293 -6.04 -5.49 -18.79
N LEU A 294 -4.98 -4.69 -19.00
CA LEU A 294 -3.93 -5.00 -19.96
C LEU A 294 -3.38 -6.42 -19.77
N PHE A 295 -3.07 -6.80 -18.53
CA PHE A 295 -2.43 -8.08 -18.23
C PHE A 295 -3.41 -9.25 -18.30
N VAL A 296 -4.63 -9.09 -17.79
CA VAL A 296 -5.65 -10.15 -17.81
C VAL A 296 -6.15 -10.42 -19.24
N SER A 297 -6.20 -9.39 -20.10
CA SER A 297 -6.53 -9.58 -21.52
C SER A 297 -5.40 -10.26 -22.28
N LYS A 298 -4.14 -9.93 -21.97
CA LYS A 298 -2.96 -10.51 -22.63
C LYS A 298 -2.72 -11.96 -22.21
N HIS A 299 -3.02 -12.31 -20.96
CA HIS A 299 -2.82 -13.64 -20.38
C HIS A 299 -4.15 -14.22 -19.90
N PRO A 300 -4.99 -14.79 -20.79
CA PRO A 300 -6.33 -15.26 -20.44
C PRO A 300 -6.34 -16.48 -19.52
N ASN A 301 -5.22 -17.22 -19.45
CA ASN A 301 -5.10 -18.49 -18.72
C ASN A 301 -4.44 -18.34 -17.33
N LEU A 302 -4.36 -17.12 -16.79
CA LEU A 302 -3.83 -16.89 -15.44
C LEU A 302 -4.68 -17.64 -14.40
N ARG A 303 -4.01 -18.45 -13.57
CA ARG A 303 -4.55 -19.10 -12.38
C ARG A 303 -4.57 -18.12 -11.20
N VAL A 304 -3.56 -17.26 -11.10
CA VAL A 304 -3.52 -16.19 -10.10
C VAL A 304 -4.62 -15.16 -10.39
N ARG A 305 -5.36 -14.76 -9.35
CA ARG A 305 -6.38 -13.72 -9.48
C ARG A 305 -5.75 -12.35 -9.32
N VAL A 306 -5.81 -11.54 -10.38
CA VAL A 306 -5.35 -10.14 -10.37
C VAL A 306 -6.48 -9.23 -9.88
N VAL A 307 -6.24 -8.50 -8.78
CA VAL A 307 -7.24 -7.64 -8.11
C VAL A 307 -6.65 -6.25 -7.81
N HIS A 308 -7.48 -5.29 -7.37
CA HIS A 308 -7.05 -3.90 -7.13
C HIS A 308 -7.63 -3.25 -5.85
N GLY A 309 -8.52 -3.95 -5.13
CA GLY A 309 -9.08 -3.50 -3.84
C GLY A 309 -10.04 -2.29 -3.87
N ASN A 310 -10.22 -1.62 -5.02
CA ASN A 310 -11.08 -0.41 -5.14
C ASN A 310 -12.51 -0.59 -4.60
N THR A 311 -13.10 -1.78 -4.68
CA THR A 311 -14.46 -2.01 -4.16
C THR A 311 -14.52 -1.88 -2.64
N LEU A 312 -13.52 -2.40 -1.92
CA LEU A 312 -13.46 -2.23 -0.47
C LEU A 312 -13.13 -0.79 -0.10
N THR A 313 -12.25 -0.13 -0.87
CA THR A 313 -12.00 1.31 -0.71
C THR A 313 -13.28 2.13 -0.84
N ALA A 314 -14.12 1.83 -1.84
CA ALA A 314 -15.42 2.49 -2.01
C ALA A 314 -16.34 2.22 -0.81
N ALA A 315 -16.39 0.97 -0.34
CA ALA A 315 -17.21 0.57 0.80
C ALA A 315 -16.83 1.32 2.09
N VAL A 316 -15.53 1.46 2.38
CA VAL A 316 -15.04 2.20 3.56
C VAL A 316 -15.47 3.66 3.49
N ILE A 317 -15.24 4.34 2.36
CA ILE A 317 -15.65 5.74 2.18
C ILE A 317 -17.17 5.89 2.34
N LEU A 318 -17.95 5.02 1.71
CA LEU A 318 -19.40 5.05 1.78
C LEU A 318 -19.94 4.81 3.21
N ASN A 319 -19.21 4.02 4.02
CA ASN A 319 -19.56 3.74 5.40
C ASN A 319 -19.23 4.91 6.36
N GLU A 320 -18.32 5.80 5.98
CA GLU A 320 -18.01 7.01 6.74
C GLU A 320 -19.04 8.13 6.52
N ILE A 321 -19.85 8.04 5.47
CA ILE A 321 -20.84 9.06 5.13
C ILE A 321 -22.02 8.99 6.11
N PRO A 322 -22.39 10.09 6.79
CA PRO A 322 -23.55 10.12 7.68
C PRO A 322 -24.86 9.80 6.94
N SER A 323 -25.79 9.11 7.60
CA SER A 323 -27.05 8.65 7.00
C SER A 323 -28.02 9.77 6.62
N ASN A 324 -27.87 10.97 7.19
CA ASN A 324 -28.72 12.13 6.97
C ASN A 324 -28.29 13.01 5.77
N VAL A 325 -27.22 12.64 5.05
CA VAL A 325 -26.71 13.44 3.93
C VAL A 325 -27.62 13.31 2.71
N ARG A 326 -28.15 14.44 2.24
CA ARG A 326 -29.03 14.52 1.06
C ARG A 326 -28.32 14.96 -0.22
N GLU A 327 -27.22 15.71 -0.08
CA GLU A 327 -26.42 16.21 -1.19
C GLU A 327 -24.92 16.16 -0.88
N MET A 328 -24.12 15.80 -1.88
CA MET A 328 -22.66 15.66 -1.76
C MET A 328 -21.93 16.21 -2.97
N PHE A 329 -20.73 16.73 -2.74
CA PHE A 329 -19.83 17.15 -3.80
C PHE A 329 -18.74 16.09 -4.05
N LEU A 330 -18.57 15.67 -5.31
CA LEU A 330 -17.64 14.61 -5.69
C LEU A 330 -16.66 15.08 -6.76
N THR A 331 -15.37 15.05 -6.42
CA THR A 331 -14.28 15.17 -7.40
C THR A 331 -13.78 13.80 -7.82
N GLY A 332 -13.25 13.70 -9.04
CA GLY A 332 -12.70 12.43 -9.53
C GLY A 332 -13.77 11.36 -9.86
N ALA A 333 -15.03 11.76 -10.09
CA ALA A 333 -16.13 10.87 -10.43
C ALA A 333 -15.90 10.06 -11.73
N THR A 334 -15.01 10.50 -12.61
CA THR A 334 -14.69 9.79 -13.86
C THR A 334 -13.73 8.61 -13.66
N SER A 335 -13.12 8.47 -12.48
CA SER A 335 -12.33 7.28 -12.12
C SER A 335 -13.23 6.08 -11.83
N LYS A 336 -12.73 4.84 -11.92
CA LYS A 336 -13.50 3.64 -11.50
C LYS A 336 -14.07 3.74 -10.10
N LEU A 337 -13.28 4.28 -9.15
CA LEU A 337 -13.67 4.39 -7.75
C LEU A 337 -14.73 5.49 -7.56
N GLY A 338 -14.46 6.71 -8.03
CA GLY A 338 -15.41 7.82 -7.96
C GLY A 338 -16.72 7.53 -8.69
N ARG A 339 -16.67 6.90 -9.87
CA ARG A 339 -17.86 6.50 -10.63
C ARG A 339 -18.71 5.48 -9.85
N ALA A 340 -18.07 4.52 -9.19
CA ALA A 340 -18.78 3.53 -8.38
C ALA A 340 -19.47 4.17 -7.17
N ILE A 341 -18.80 5.12 -6.51
CA ILE A 341 -19.36 5.90 -5.39
C ILE A 341 -20.57 6.72 -5.87
N ALA A 342 -20.41 7.48 -6.96
CA ALA A 342 -21.48 8.29 -7.54
C ALA A 342 -22.73 7.45 -7.86
N LEU A 343 -22.55 6.33 -8.56
CA LEU A 343 -23.64 5.42 -8.93
C LEU A 343 -24.27 4.70 -7.73
N TYR A 344 -23.54 4.53 -6.63
CA TYR A 344 -24.11 3.95 -5.40
C TYR A 344 -24.98 4.98 -4.67
N LEU A 345 -24.46 6.19 -4.47
CA LEU A 345 -25.16 7.29 -3.79
C LEU A 345 -26.41 7.73 -4.56
N CYS A 346 -26.31 7.81 -5.89
CA CYS A 346 -27.44 8.07 -6.78
C CYS A 346 -28.60 7.08 -6.58
N ARG A 347 -28.31 5.78 -6.48
CA ARG A 347 -29.33 4.74 -6.17
C ARG A 347 -29.90 4.85 -4.76
N LYS A 348 -29.21 5.53 -3.85
CA LYS A 348 -29.70 5.87 -2.50
C LYS A 348 -30.49 7.17 -2.46
N LYS A 349 -30.83 7.75 -3.63
CA LYS A 349 -31.54 9.03 -3.75
C LYS A 349 -30.79 10.21 -3.10
N ILE A 350 -29.46 10.11 -3.05
CA ILE A 350 -28.58 11.20 -2.59
C ILE A 350 -28.11 11.96 -3.83
N ARG A 351 -28.29 13.28 -3.83
CA ARG A 351 -27.86 14.16 -4.92
C ARG A 351 -26.33 14.28 -4.93
N VAL A 352 -25.70 13.95 -6.05
CA VAL A 352 -24.24 13.98 -6.22
C VAL A 352 -23.87 15.05 -7.25
N LEU A 353 -23.22 16.11 -6.78
CA LEU A 353 -22.63 17.15 -7.61
C LEU A 353 -21.30 16.63 -8.15
N ILE A 354 -21.27 16.23 -9.41
CA ILE A 354 -20.10 15.67 -10.09
C ILE A 354 -19.28 16.79 -10.73
N LEU A 355 -18.07 17.02 -10.21
CA LEU A 355 -17.13 17.97 -10.80
C LEU A 355 -16.44 17.37 -12.04
N THR A 356 -16.86 17.83 -13.23
CA THR A 356 -16.22 17.50 -14.51
C THR A 356 -16.48 18.59 -15.56
N LEU A 357 -15.43 19.00 -16.27
CA LEU A 357 -15.54 19.89 -17.43
C LEU A 357 -16.10 19.16 -18.67
N SER A 358 -15.97 17.84 -18.73
CA SER A 358 -16.44 17.05 -19.87
C SER A 358 -17.87 16.56 -19.65
N THR A 359 -18.80 17.15 -20.40
CA THR A 359 -20.21 16.74 -20.46
C THR A 359 -20.35 15.31 -20.98
N GLU A 360 -19.55 14.91 -21.97
CA GLU A 360 -19.54 13.54 -22.48
C GLU A 360 -19.23 12.51 -21.37
N ARG A 361 -18.19 12.77 -20.57
CA ARG A 361 -17.83 11.89 -19.44
C ARG A 361 -18.93 11.86 -18.38
N PHE A 362 -19.59 12.98 -18.11
CA PHE A 362 -20.73 13.04 -17.21
C PHE A 362 -21.91 12.22 -17.73
N LEU A 363 -22.35 12.46 -18.97
CA LEU A 363 -23.47 11.75 -19.59
C LEU A 363 -23.24 10.23 -19.63
N LYS A 364 -22.00 9.80 -19.85
CA LYS A 364 -21.63 8.38 -19.78
C LYS A 364 -21.89 7.79 -18.40
N ILE A 365 -21.57 8.52 -17.32
CA ILE A 365 -21.86 8.08 -15.95
C ILE A 365 -23.37 8.10 -15.70
N GLN A 366 -24.05 9.18 -16.10
CA GLN A 366 -25.49 9.34 -15.89
C GLN A 366 -26.30 8.22 -16.55
N ARG A 367 -26.01 7.87 -17.80
CA ARG A 367 -26.69 6.79 -18.54
C ARG A 367 -26.52 5.40 -17.91
N GLU A 368 -25.55 5.21 -17.01
CA GLU A 368 -25.37 3.95 -16.29
C GLU A 368 -26.22 3.82 -15.02
N ALA A 369 -26.74 4.94 -14.53
CA ALA A 369 -27.76 4.93 -13.50
C ALA A 369 -29.12 4.54 -14.12
N PRO A 370 -29.94 3.74 -13.42
CA PRO A 370 -31.33 3.52 -13.82
C PRO A 370 -32.05 4.86 -14.01
N SER A 371 -32.96 4.95 -14.97
CA SER A 371 -33.64 6.19 -15.38
C SER A 371 -34.23 6.96 -14.20
N GLU A 372 -34.89 6.27 -13.27
CA GLU A 372 -35.48 6.82 -12.04
C GLU A 372 -34.48 7.51 -11.10
N PHE A 373 -33.19 7.17 -11.19
CA PHE A 373 -32.14 7.75 -10.35
C PHE A 373 -31.26 8.78 -11.06
N GLN A 374 -31.36 8.92 -12.39
CA GLN A 374 -30.46 9.79 -13.17
C GLN A 374 -30.49 11.26 -12.72
N GLN A 375 -31.64 11.73 -12.22
CA GLN A 375 -31.82 13.07 -11.67
C GLN A 375 -30.95 13.37 -10.43
N PHE A 376 -30.50 12.35 -9.71
CA PHE A 376 -29.62 12.51 -8.56
C PHE A 376 -28.15 12.74 -8.95
N LEU A 377 -27.80 12.67 -10.23
CA LEU A 377 -26.48 13.01 -10.72
C LEU A 377 -26.54 14.37 -11.40
N VAL A 378 -25.80 15.34 -10.87
CA VAL A 378 -25.79 16.71 -11.36
C VAL A 378 -24.38 17.08 -11.79
N GLN A 379 -24.21 17.50 -13.03
CA GLN A 379 -22.92 17.99 -13.51
C GLN A 379 -22.65 19.38 -12.94
N VAL A 380 -21.45 19.58 -12.41
CA VAL A 380 -20.93 20.90 -12.05
C VAL A 380 -19.54 21.08 -12.67
N THR A 381 -19.22 22.29 -13.10
CA THR A 381 -17.96 22.61 -13.79
C THR A 381 -17.00 23.41 -12.92
N LYS A 382 -17.48 23.99 -11.82
CA LYS A 382 -16.71 24.84 -10.92
C LYS A 382 -16.95 24.46 -9.45
N TYR A 383 -15.97 24.72 -8.59
CA TYR A 383 -16.04 24.41 -7.15
C TYR A 383 -17.05 25.26 -6.39
N GLN A 384 -17.38 26.45 -6.91
CA GLN A 384 -18.40 27.36 -6.38
C GLN A 384 -19.76 26.68 -6.20
N ALA A 385 -20.09 25.72 -7.07
CA ALA A 385 -21.33 24.97 -6.97
C ALA A 385 -21.47 24.16 -5.67
N ALA A 386 -20.38 23.97 -4.93
CA ALA A 386 -20.33 23.22 -3.68
C ALA A 386 -20.40 24.09 -2.41
N GLN A 387 -20.63 25.40 -2.53
CA GLN A 387 -20.68 26.33 -1.39
C GLN A 387 -21.76 25.97 -0.36
N GLY A 388 -22.85 25.30 -0.77
CA GLY A 388 -23.90 24.82 0.12
C GLY A 388 -23.69 23.40 0.68
N CYS A 389 -22.63 22.70 0.24
CA CYS A 389 -22.45 21.29 0.52
C CYS A 389 -21.41 21.06 1.62
N LYS A 390 -21.82 20.44 2.74
CA LYS A 390 -20.92 20.12 3.88
C LYS A 390 -20.22 18.77 3.77
N THR A 391 -20.53 17.96 2.75
CA THR A 391 -19.91 16.64 2.60
C THR A 391 -19.24 16.49 1.25
N TRP A 392 -17.90 16.45 1.29
CA TRP A 392 -17.05 16.43 0.11
C TRP A 392 -16.36 15.09 -0.02
N ILE A 393 -16.44 14.46 -1.19
CA ILE A 393 -15.68 13.28 -1.54
C ILE A 393 -14.59 13.68 -2.54
N VAL A 394 -13.35 13.55 -2.11
CA VAL A 394 -12.17 14.05 -2.80
C VAL A 394 -11.45 12.90 -3.49
N GLY A 395 -11.63 12.82 -4.81
CA GLY A 395 -10.97 11.87 -5.70
C GLY A 395 -9.87 12.46 -6.57
N LYS A 396 -9.63 13.78 -6.46
CA LYS A 396 -8.55 14.53 -7.12
C LYS A 396 -7.89 15.45 -6.12
N TRP A 397 -6.62 15.76 -6.34
CA TRP A 397 -5.90 16.68 -5.46
C TRP A 397 -6.53 18.07 -5.51
N LEU A 398 -6.63 18.73 -4.35
CA LEU A 398 -7.25 20.05 -4.19
C LEU A 398 -6.23 21.05 -3.65
N SER A 399 -6.05 22.14 -4.37
CA SER A 399 -5.28 23.30 -3.97
C SER A 399 -5.93 24.05 -2.80
N PRO A 400 -5.16 24.88 -2.06
CA PRO A 400 -5.71 25.73 -1.01
C PRO A 400 -6.85 26.62 -1.50
N ARG A 401 -6.80 27.11 -2.74
CA ARG A 401 -7.83 27.96 -3.34
C ARG A 401 -9.13 27.19 -3.60
N GLU A 402 -9.04 25.95 -4.04
CA GLU A 402 -10.22 25.11 -4.29
C GLU A 402 -10.91 24.70 -2.99
N GLN A 403 -10.13 24.43 -1.93
CA GLN A 403 -10.67 24.13 -0.60
C GLN A 403 -11.45 25.29 0.04
N ARG A 404 -11.19 26.55 -0.36
CA ARG A 404 -11.89 27.74 0.18
C ARG A 404 -13.38 27.76 -0.15
N TRP A 405 -13.81 27.07 -1.20
CA TRP A 405 -15.22 26.98 -1.58
C TRP A 405 -16.03 26.07 -0.66
N ALA A 406 -15.39 25.26 0.17
CA ALA A 406 -16.08 24.46 1.17
C ALA A 406 -16.65 25.35 2.31
N PRO A 407 -17.95 25.22 2.64
CA PRO A 407 -18.54 25.96 3.75
C PRO A 407 -17.95 25.51 5.09
N PRO A 408 -17.97 26.38 6.13
CA PRO A 408 -17.60 25.98 7.49
C PRO A 408 -18.40 24.75 7.97
N GLY A 409 -17.73 23.87 8.70
CA GLY A 409 -18.28 22.57 9.13
C GLY A 409 -18.21 21.47 8.07
N THR A 410 -17.57 21.71 6.92
CA THR A 410 -17.39 20.67 5.89
C THR A 410 -16.49 19.55 6.38
N HIS A 411 -16.84 18.31 6.02
CA HIS A 411 -15.96 17.15 6.13
C HIS A 411 -15.51 16.67 4.74
N PHE A 412 -14.19 16.53 4.56
CA PHE A 412 -13.57 16.01 3.34
C PHE A 412 -13.25 14.51 3.51
N HIS A 413 -14.09 13.65 2.94
CA HIS A 413 -13.76 12.24 2.73
C HIS A 413 -12.80 12.13 1.55
N GLN A 414 -11.69 11.40 1.68
CA GLN A 414 -10.65 11.39 0.65
C GLN A 414 -10.20 9.99 0.27
N PHE A 415 -10.10 9.77 -1.05
CA PHE A 415 -9.48 8.58 -1.64
C PHE A 415 -8.38 8.93 -2.64
N VAL A 416 -8.13 10.23 -2.84
CA VAL A 416 -6.94 10.71 -3.53
C VAL A 416 -5.68 10.31 -2.75
N VAL A 417 -4.65 9.87 -3.46
CA VAL A 417 -3.35 9.53 -2.90
C VAL A 417 -2.29 10.32 -3.69
N PRO A 418 -1.43 11.11 -3.04
CA PRO A 418 -1.39 11.38 -1.60
C PRO A 418 -2.63 12.15 -1.09
N PRO A 419 -2.94 12.12 0.22
CA PRO A 419 -4.04 12.87 0.80
C PRO A 419 -3.84 14.38 0.61
N ILE A 420 -4.94 15.16 0.62
CA ILE A 420 -4.83 16.61 0.52
C ILE A 420 -4.38 17.21 1.86
N ILE A 421 -3.59 18.27 1.78
CA ILE A 421 -3.18 19.04 2.97
C ILE A 421 -4.36 19.93 3.38
N GLY A 422 -4.70 19.92 4.67
CA GLY A 422 -5.85 20.66 5.17
C GLY A 422 -5.57 22.14 5.39
N PHE A 423 -6.04 23.00 4.49
CA PHE A 423 -5.83 24.46 4.57
C PHE A 423 -7.07 25.25 5.00
N ARG A 424 -8.28 24.68 4.89
CA ARG A 424 -9.53 25.38 5.19
C ARG A 424 -9.87 25.25 6.68
N ARG A 425 -9.68 26.36 7.41
CA ARG A 425 -10.14 26.48 8.81
C ARG A 425 -11.64 26.24 8.93
N GLY A 426 -12.05 25.62 10.03
CA GLY A 426 -13.44 25.25 10.29
C GLY A 426 -13.93 24.02 9.51
N CYS A 427 -13.06 23.34 8.75
CA CYS A 427 -13.36 22.08 8.09
C CYS A 427 -12.54 20.93 8.70
N THR A 428 -12.98 19.70 8.45
CA THR A 428 -12.30 18.49 8.91
C THR A 428 -11.93 17.60 7.74
N TYR A 429 -10.83 16.87 7.86
CA TYR A 429 -10.25 16.06 6.79
C TYR A 429 -10.18 14.61 7.24
N GLY A 430 -10.83 13.72 6.50
CA GLY A 430 -10.80 12.28 6.73
C GLY A 430 -9.42 11.71 6.45
N LYS A 431 -9.03 10.62 7.11
CA LYS A 431 -7.82 9.86 6.76
C LYS A 431 -8.05 9.10 5.45
N LEU A 432 -6.99 8.56 4.84
CA LEU A 432 -7.16 7.65 3.71
C LEU A 432 -7.94 6.40 4.15
N ALA A 433 -8.78 5.88 3.26
CA ALA A 433 -9.54 4.66 3.50
C ALA A 433 -8.61 3.49 3.88
N ALA A 434 -8.78 3.00 5.10
CA ALA A 434 -7.92 2.00 5.73
C ALA A 434 -8.74 0.97 6.52
N MET A 435 -8.12 -0.18 6.81
CA MET A 435 -8.73 -1.30 7.53
C MET A 435 -7.73 -1.83 8.55
N ARG A 436 -8.20 -2.18 9.74
CA ARG A 436 -7.37 -2.86 10.74
C ARG A 436 -7.34 -4.35 10.44
N LEU A 437 -6.15 -4.93 10.46
CA LEU A 437 -5.98 -6.37 10.39
C LEU A 437 -6.48 -7.00 11.70
N PRO A 438 -6.98 -8.25 11.64
CA PRO A 438 -7.35 -9.00 12.84
C PRO A 438 -6.23 -9.09 13.88
N LYS A 439 -6.60 -9.23 15.16
CA LYS A 439 -5.64 -9.33 16.28
C LYS A 439 -4.79 -10.62 16.21
N ASP A 440 -5.24 -11.64 15.51
CA ASP A 440 -4.54 -12.91 15.25
C ASP A 440 -3.55 -12.84 14.07
N VAL A 441 -3.24 -11.64 13.55
CA VAL A 441 -2.13 -11.47 12.60
C VAL A 441 -0.79 -11.75 13.29
N GLN A 442 0.09 -12.49 12.61
CA GLN A 442 1.39 -12.89 13.13
C GLN A 442 2.51 -12.39 12.20
N GLY A 443 3.66 -12.06 12.78
CA GLY A 443 4.83 -11.59 12.03
C GLY A 443 4.63 -10.27 11.29
N LEU A 444 3.70 -9.43 11.74
CA LEU A 444 3.54 -8.07 11.21
C LEU A 444 4.43 -7.12 12.02
N GLY A 445 5.59 -6.76 11.47
CA GLY A 445 6.55 -5.86 12.11
C GLY A 445 6.66 -4.46 11.49
N SER A 446 5.98 -4.20 10.38
CA SER A 446 6.11 -2.94 9.62
C SER A 446 4.77 -2.25 9.40
N CYS A 447 4.73 -0.93 9.57
CA CYS A 447 3.59 -0.09 9.21
C CYS A 447 3.50 0.10 7.69
N GLU A 448 2.26 0.18 7.17
CA GLU A 448 2.03 0.46 5.76
C GLU A 448 2.03 1.97 5.50
N TYR A 449 3.19 2.51 5.13
CA TYR A 449 3.38 3.94 4.89
C TYR A 449 2.93 4.75 6.12
N THR A 450 1.95 5.65 5.99
CA THR A 450 1.44 6.49 7.09
C THR A 450 0.40 5.79 7.97
N MET A 451 0.11 4.51 7.74
CA MET A 451 -0.87 3.77 8.52
C MET A 451 -0.32 3.37 9.89
N GLU A 452 -1.18 3.36 10.88
CA GLU A 452 -0.89 2.88 12.24
C GLU A 452 -0.60 1.38 12.28
N ARG A 453 -0.01 0.91 13.39
CA ARG A 453 0.29 -0.51 13.59
C ARG A 453 -0.95 -1.38 13.45
N GLY A 454 -0.81 -2.47 12.68
CA GLY A 454 -1.91 -3.37 12.38
C GLY A 454 -2.97 -2.77 11.45
N VAL A 455 -2.73 -1.61 10.83
CA VAL A 455 -3.64 -0.98 9.85
C VAL A 455 -3.00 -1.02 8.48
N VAL A 456 -3.80 -1.38 7.47
CA VAL A 456 -3.40 -1.43 6.05
C VAL A 456 -4.36 -0.58 5.23
N HIS A 457 -3.94 -0.10 4.06
CA HIS A 457 -4.88 0.61 3.19
C HIS A 457 -6.05 -0.31 2.80
N ALA A 458 -7.24 0.26 2.62
CA ALA A 458 -8.43 -0.51 2.24
C ALA A 458 -8.24 -1.28 0.92
N CYS A 459 -7.35 -0.81 0.04
CA CYS A 459 -7.02 -1.54 -1.18
C CYS A 459 -6.15 -2.79 -0.94
N HIS A 460 -5.28 -2.79 0.08
CA HIS A 460 -4.55 -3.97 0.53
C HIS A 460 -5.52 -4.96 1.18
N ALA A 461 -6.31 -4.52 2.18
CA ALA A 461 -7.33 -5.36 2.81
C ALA A 461 -8.34 -5.92 1.79
N GLY A 462 -8.68 -5.14 0.77
CA GLY A 462 -9.51 -5.59 -0.35
C GLY A 462 -8.90 -6.78 -1.08
N GLY A 463 -7.58 -6.79 -1.28
CA GLY A 463 -6.86 -7.95 -1.82
C GLY A 463 -6.89 -9.16 -0.87
N VAL A 464 -6.67 -8.94 0.42
CA VAL A 464 -6.71 -9.97 1.47
C VAL A 464 -8.07 -10.68 1.49
N VAL A 465 -9.18 -9.93 1.41
CA VAL A 465 -10.54 -10.47 1.36
C VAL A 465 -10.74 -11.47 0.21
N HIS A 466 -10.08 -11.26 -0.94
CA HIS A 466 -10.18 -12.21 -2.05
C HIS A 466 -9.43 -13.53 -1.77
N CYS A 467 -8.47 -13.54 -0.84
CA CYS A 467 -7.68 -14.71 -0.46
C CYS A 467 -8.37 -15.56 0.63
N LEU A 468 -9.21 -14.96 1.48
CA LEU A 468 -9.90 -15.63 2.57
C LEU A 468 -11.06 -16.54 2.09
N PRO A 469 -11.32 -17.67 2.78
CA PRO A 469 -12.46 -18.55 2.48
C PRO A 469 -13.80 -17.87 2.79
N GLY A 470 -14.89 -18.27 2.12
CA GLY A 470 -16.26 -17.77 2.39
C GLY A 470 -16.78 -16.69 1.44
N ARG A 471 -16.10 -16.44 0.31
CA ARG A 471 -16.61 -15.49 -0.69
C ARG A 471 -17.86 -16.04 -1.39
N VAL A 472 -19.02 -15.43 -1.13
CA VAL A 472 -20.25 -15.67 -1.91
C VAL A 472 -19.95 -15.36 -3.37
N ARG A 473 -19.95 -16.40 -4.21
CA ARG A 473 -19.96 -16.25 -5.67
C ARG A 473 -21.17 -15.38 -6.01
N ALA A 474 -20.97 -14.31 -6.79
CA ALA A 474 -22.10 -13.59 -7.37
C ALA A 474 -23.04 -14.61 -8.06
N PRO A 475 -24.38 -14.52 -7.89
CA PRO A 475 -25.29 -15.55 -8.39
C PRO A 475 -25.06 -15.79 -9.88
N ARG A 476 -24.78 -17.04 -10.26
CA ARG A 476 -24.82 -17.47 -11.65
C ARG A 476 -26.30 -17.45 -12.06
N GLY A 477 -26.75 -16.35 -12.66
CA GLY A 477 -28.02 -16.33 -13.39
C GLY A 477 -28.03 -17.48 -14.40
N GLY A 478 -29.16 -18.18 -14.47
CA GLY A 478 -29.35 -19.51 -15.03
C GLY A 478 -28.78 -19.78 -16.42
N ARG A 479 -28.61 -21.08 -16.69
CA ARG A 479 -28.15 -21.68 -17.95
C ARG A 479 -28.88 -21.08 -19.16
N HIS A 480 -28.21 -20.19 -19.88
CA HIS A 480 -28.37 -20.07 -21.32
C HIS A 480 -26.98 -20.04 -21.96
N ARG A 481 -26.75 -20.97 -22.89
CA ARG A 481 -25.53 -21.13 -23.69
C ARG A 481 -25.07 -19.76 -24.22
N ARG A 482 -23.81 -19.37 -24.00
CA ARG A 482 -23.18 -18.19 -24.63
C ARG A 482 -21.76 -18.49 -25.08
N GLY A 483 -21.46 -18.07 -26.31
CA GLY A 483 -20.17 -18.18 -26.99
C GLY A 483 -19.03 -17.31 -26.41
N PRO A 484 -17.87 -17.31 -27.08
CA PRO A 484 -16.57 -17.05 -26.44
C PRO A 484 -16.21 -15.57 -26.49
N ASN A 485 -16.83 -14.72 -25.66
CA ASN A 485 -16.23 -13.43 -25.34
C ASN A 485 -16.91 -12.76 -24.15
N ARG A 486 -16.24 -12.76 -22.98
CA ARG A 486 -16.38 -11.82 -21.83
C ARG A 486 -15.92 -12.52 -20.55
N ARG A 487 -14.67 -12.31 -20.12
CA ARG A 487 -14.21 -12.57 -18.75
C ARG A 487 -13.43 -11.36 -18.23
N ARG A 488 -13.71 -10.99 -16.98
CA ARG A 488 -13.51 -9.64 -16.43
C ARG A 488 -12.53 -9.69 -15.26
N VAL A 489 -11.72 -8.65 -15.09
CA VAL A 489 -11.05 -8.36 -13.81
C VAL A 489 -12.11 -8.37 -12.69
N GLU A 490 -11.98 -9.28 -11.72
CA GLU A 490 -12.90 -9.39 -10.60
C GLU A 490 -12.81 -8.13 -9.72
N GLY A 491 -13.81 -7.25 -9.84
CA GLY A 491 -13.81 -5.91 -9.25
C GLY A 491 -14.43 -4.84 -10.16
N GLY A 492 -14.74 -5.15 -11.42
CA GLY A 492 -15.54 -4.27 -12.27
C GLY A 492 -17.04 -4.37 -11.95
N ALA A 493 -17.72 -3.21 -11.86
CA ALA A 493 -19.18 -3.12 -11.89
C ALA A 493 -19.65 -2.83 -13.33
N GLN A 494 -20.55 -3.64 -13.87
CA GLN A 494 -21.34 -3.37 -15.09
C GLN A 494 -22.65 -4.06 -14.78
N ALA A 495 -23.71 -3.27 -14.63
CA ALA A 495 -25.06 -3.79 -14.53
C ALA A 495 -25.50 -4.27 -15.92
N ARG A 496 -26.15 -5.43 -15.99
CA ARG A 496 -26.88 -5.86 -17.18
C ARG A 496 -28.22 -5.13 -17.19
N ALA A 497 -28.61 -4.57 -18.33
CA ALA A 497 -29.99 -4.19 -18.60
C ALA A 497 -30.81 -5.47 -18.84
N HIS A 498 -31.89 -5.65 -18.08
CA HIS A 498 -32.96 -6.58 -18.44
C HIS A 498 -33.93 -5.81 -19.33
N ALA A 499 -33.98 -6.16 -20.61
CA ALA A 499 -35.06 -5.73 -21.50
C ALA A 499 -36.18 -6.76 -21.36
N GLY A 500 -37.26 -6.37 -20.67
CA GLY A 500 -38.56 -7.00 -20.81
C GLY A 500 -39.42 -6.08 -21.66
N VAL A 501 -39.82 -6.54 -22.85
CA VAL A 501 -40.95 -5.96 -23.58
C VAL A 501 -41.75 -7.14 -24.13
N SER A 502 -42.86 -7.42 -23.45
CA SER A 502 -44.04 -8.06 -24.03
C SER A 502 -45.01 -6.92 -24.31
N SER A 503 -45.34 -6.68 -25.57
CA SER A 503 -46.63 -6.08 -25.92
C SER A 503 -47.12 -6.68 -27.24
N ARG A 504 -48.32 -7.26 -27.14
CA ARG A 504 -49.21 -7.59 -28.25
C ARG A 504 -49.83 -6.30 -28.80
N ASN A 505 -50.00 -6.26 -30.12
CA ASN A 505 -51.05 -5.62 -30.94
C ASN A 505 -50.45 -5.51 -32.37
N GLY A 506 -51.08 -5.82 -33.50
CA GLY A 506 -52.47 -6.05 -33.83
C GLY A 506 -52.73 -5.51 -35.24
N ARG A 507 -52.69 -6.40 -36.24
CA ARG A 507 -53.34 -6.40 -37.58
C ARG A 507 -53.09 -5.31 -38.66
N CYS A 508 -53.32 -5.80 -39.90
CA CYS A 508 -53.47 -5.16 -41.22
C CYS A 508 -52.18 -4.69 -41.93
N GLY A 509 -51.85 -5.08 -43.17
CA GLY A 509 -52.50 -5.95 -44.16
C GLY A 509 -51.73 -5.91 -45.50
N ARG A 510 -52.09 -6.83 -46.40
CA ARG A 510 -51.80 -6.90 -47.87
C ARG A 510 -50.47 -7.51 -48.37
N ARG A 511 -50.64 -8.77 -48.83
CA ARG A 511 -50.27 -9.42 -50.11
C ARG A 511 -48.88 -9.17 -50.74
N ALA A 512 -48.24 -10.31 -51.02
CA ALA A 512 -47.05 -10.64 -51.82
C ALA A 512 -47.15 -10.21 -53.33
N PRO A 513 -46.17 -10.42 -54.26
CA PRO A 513 -45.24 -11.59 -54.30
C PRO A 513 -43.81 -11.44 -54.92
N ARG A 514 -42.98 -12.49 -54.72
CA ARG A 514 -41.96 -13.10 -55.65
C ARG A 514 -40.75 -12.20 -56.05
N ARG A 515 -39.48 -12.63 -56.24
CA ARG A 515 -38.68 -13.88 -56.24
C ARG A 515 -37.16 -13.43 -56.34
N PRO A 516 -36.13 -14.24 -56.70
CA PRO A 516 -35.05 -14.65 -55.78
C PRO A 516 -33.59 -14.26 -56.17
N ALA A 517 -32.67 -14.49 -55.22
CA ALA A 517 -31.29 -15.04 -55.30
C ALA A 517 -30.21 -14.56 -56.32
N ARG A 518 -28.95 -14.64 -55.81
CA ARG A 518 -27.60 -14.51 -56.43
C ARG A 518 -27.06 -13.06 -56.51
N LYS A 519 -25.83 -12.73 -56.14
CA LYS A 519 -24.58 -13.48 -55.86
C LYS A 519 -23.98 -13.05 -54.52
#